data_AF-A0AAD6AGI5-F1
#
_entry.id   AF-A0AAD6AGI5-F1
#
_cell.length_a   1.000
_cell.length_b   1.000
_cell.length_c   1.000
_cell.angle_alpha   90.00
_cell.angle_beta   90.00
_cell.angle_gamma   90.00
#
_symmetry.space_group_name_H-M   'P 1'
#
loop_
_entity.id
_entity.type
_entity.pdbx_description
1 polymer ?
#
loop_
_entity_poly.entity_id
_entity_poly.type
_entity_poly.pdbx_seq_one_letter_code
_entity_poly.pdbx_strand_id
1 'polypeptide(L)'
;MAFRKALKHTAMVGGGAVATVFGLSQLIEYRKTQARLAHVAAEAELRVPFADEFPSRQAQLAALQNTEEFDVLVVGGGATGAGCALDAVTRNLKTALVERSDFSSGTSSRSTKLLHGGVRYLQKAIMQLDYEQYMMVKEALHERANLLEIAPHLSAPLPIMLPVYKWWQLPYYWAGIKMYDLVAGAQCLKSSYVLSKAKALEHFPMLKKDKLVGAIVYYDGQHNDARMNLAIALSAVRYGAAVANYTEVMHLLKTKDPQSGQEKVCGARCRDVITGHEFDVKAKCVINATGPFTDSLRKMDNQETKNICQPSAGVHIVIPGYYRYLRNPLKGRFVGISKA
;
A
#
# COMPACT_ATOMS: atom_id res chain seq x y z
N MET A 1 31.69 -50.77 -37.86
CA MET A 1 31.10 -50.39 -39.17
C MET A 1 29.73 -49.77 -38.89
N ALA A 2 29.62 -48.47 -38.62
CA ALA A 2 29.59 -47.38 -39.60
C ALA A 2 28.60 -47.63 -40.75
N PHE A 3 27.42 -47.01 -40.69
CA PHE A 3 26.74 -46.22 -41.74
C PHE A 3 25.34 -45.81 -41.24
N ARG A 4 25.14 -44.62 -40.65
CA ARG A 4 24.72 -43.37 -41.29
C ARG A 4 23.59 -43.49 -42.34
N LYS A 5 22.51 -42.74 -42.04
CA LYS A 5 21.70 -41.88 -42.94
C LYS A 5 20.34 -42.43 -43.43
N ALA A 6 19.28 -42.05 -42.71
CA ALA A 6 18.00 -41.65 -43.31
C ALA A 6 17.27 -40.71 -42.33
N LEU A 7 17.44 -39.41 -42.57
CA LEU A 7 16.66 -38.33 -41.98
C LEU A 7 15.53 -38.08 -42.98
N LYS A 8 14.27 -38.01 -42.54
CA LYS A 8 13.36 -36.88 -42.83
C LYS A 8 11.87 -37.23 -42.76
N HIS A 9 11.16 -36.25 -42.19
CA HIS A 9 9.72 -36.00 -42.26
C HIS A 9 8.80 -36.98 -41.54
N THR A 10 8.30 -36.56 -40.38
CA THR A 10 6.86 -36.35 -40.07
C THR A 10 6.62 -36.69 -38.60
N ALA A 11 6.75 -35.70 -37.70
CA ALA A 11 6.06 -35.64 -36.39
C ALA A 11 6.64 -34.48 -35.54
N MET A 12 6.59 -33.25 -36.05
CA MET A 12 6.88 -32.06 -35.24
C MET A 12 5.86 -30.96 -35.54
N VAL A 13 4.58 -31.31 -35.47
CA VAL A 13 3.48 -30.33 -35.56
C VAL A 13 2.52 -30.46 -34.36
N GLY A 14 2.45 -31.63 -33.69
CA GLY A 14 1.57 -31.82 -32.54
C GLY A 14 2.12 -31.30 -31.21
N GLY A 15 3.43 -31.45 -30.95
CA GLY A 15 4.01 -31.16 -29.63
C GLY A 15 4.01 -29.69 -29.24
N GLY A 16 4.28 -28.80 -30.21
CA GLY A 16 4.26 -27.35 -29.99
C GLY A 16 2.84 -26.84 -29.73
N ALA A 17 1.88 -27.26 -30.54
CA ALA A 17 0.47 -26.89 -30.39
C ALA A 17 -0.11 -27.39 -29.06
N VAL A 18 0.13 -28.67 -28.72
CA VAL A 18 -0.32 -29.25 -27.45
C VAL A 18 0.37 -28.58 -26.26
N ALA A 19 1.68 -28.31 -26.31
CA ALA A 19 2.38 -27.60 -25.24
C ALA A 19 1.94 -26.14 -25.12
N THR A 20 1.60 -25.46 -26.22
CA THR A 20 1.02 -24.12 -26.18
C THR A 20 -0.42 -24.13 -25.68
N VAL A 21 -1.22 -25.14 -26.00
CA VAL A 21 -2.61 -25.25 -25.54
C VAL A 21 -2.65 -25.68 -24.07
N PHE A 22 -1.80 -26.60 -23.64
CA PHE A 22 -1.61 -26.94 -22.22
C PHE A 22 -0.99 -25.78 -21.45
N GLY A 23 -0.02 -25.07 -22.06
CA GLY A 23 0.60 -23.89 -21.49
C GLY A 23 -0.39 -22.74 -21.35
N LEU A 24 -1.23 -22.48 -22.36
CA LEU A 24 -2.32 -21.51 -22.30
C LEU A 24 -3.43 -21.98 -21.36
N SER A 25 -3.80 -23.25 -21.34
CA SER A 25 -4.85 -23.75 -20.44
C SER A 25 -4.37 -23.69 -19.00
N GLN A 26 -3.10 -24.01 -18.72
CA GLN A 26 -2.50 -23.80 -17.40
C GLN A 26 -2.28 -22.33 -17.09
N LEU A 27 -2.01 -21.45 -18.06
CA LEU A 27 -1.97 -20.00 -17.83
C LEU A 27 -3.36 -19.41 -17.60
N ILE A 28 -4.39 -19.96 -18.24
CA ILE A 28 -5.80 -19.57 -18.09
C ILE A 28 -6.33 -20.11 -16.76
N GLU A 29 -5.99 -21.35 -16.38
CA GLU A 29 -6.29 -21.93 -15.06
C GLU A 29 -5.50 -21.23 -13.96
N TYR A 30 -4.23 -20.92 -14.17
CA TYR A 30 -3.42 -20.10 -13.25
C TYR A 30 -3.96 -18.67 -13.16
N ARG A 31 -4.39 -18.06 -14.27
CA ARG A 31 -5.10 -16.75 -14.25
C ARG A 31 -6.47 -16.85 -13.58
N LYS A 32 -7.23 -17.93 -13.75
CA LYS A 32 -8.51 -18.17 -13.06
C LYS A 32 -8.30 -18.42 -11.56
N THR A 33 -7.20 -19.08 -11.19
CA THR A 33 -6.83 -19.41 -9.81
C THR A 33 -6.17 -18.22 -9.09
N GLN A 34 -5.44 -17.34 -9.81
CA GLN A 34 -4.90 -16.07 -9.28
C GLN A 34 -5.90 -14.91 -9.33
N ALA A 35 -6.85 -14.91 -10.27
CA ALA A 35 -8.08 -14.12 -10.16
C ALA A 35 -9.00 -14.62 -9.03
N ARG A 36 -8.63 -15.76 -8.42
CA ARG A 36 -9.20 -16.29 -7.18
C ARG A 36 -8.35 -15.89 -5.97
N LEU A 37 -7.99 -14.60 -5.87
CA LEU A 37 -7.83 -13.95 -4.57
C LEU A 37 -8.80 -12.77 -4.52
N ALA A 38 -9.89 -13.04 -3.80
CA ALA A 38 -10.92 -12.12 -3.31
C ALA A 38 -11.71 -11.26 -4.31
N HIS A 39 -12.14 -11.81 -5.46
CA HIS A 39 -13.61 -11.78 -5.61
C HIS A 39 -14.15 -12.82 -4.62
N VAL A 40 -14.26 -12.42 -3.36
CA VAL A 40 -15.35 -12.95 -2.55
C VAL A 40 -16.56 -12.49 -3.35
N ALA A 41 -17.14 -13.37 -4.17
CA ALA A 41 -18.55 -13.21 -4.49
C ALA A 41 -19.16 -13.00 -3.12
N ALA A 42 -19.65 -11.79 -2.83
CA ALA A 42 -20.20 -11.44 -1.54
C ALA A 42 -21.26 -12.51 -1.24
N GLU A 43 -20.87 -13.55 -0.51
CA GLU A 43 -21.67 -14.77 -0.42
C GLU A 43 -22.94 -14.46 0.37
N ALA A 44 -22.88 -13.37 1.15
CA ALA A 44 -24.00 -12.59 1.61
C ALA A 44 -23.85 -11.13 1.13
N GLU A 45 -24.97 -10.48 0.83
CA GLU A 45 -25.04 -9.02 0.82
C GLU A 45 -24.38 -8.46 2.09
N LEU A 46 -23.61 -7.37 1.97
CA LEU A 46 -23.15 -6.60 3.11
C LEU A 46 -24.37 -6.10 3.88
N ARG A 47 -24.81 -6.87 4.89
CA ARG A 47 -25.86 -6.48 5.85
C ARG A 47 -25.31 -5.57 6.95
N VAL A 48 -24.25 -4.83 6.63
CA VAL A 48 -23.65 -3.89 7.56
C VAL A 48 -24.41 -2.57 7.39
N PRO A 49 -24.98 -2.00 8.47
CA PRO A 49 -25.64 -0.70 8.38
C PRO A 49 -24.62 0.34 7.89
N PHE A 50 -24.96 1.02 6.80
CA PHE A 50 -24.18 2.15 6.28
C PHE A 50 -24.86 3.44 6.72
N ALA A 51 -24.17 4.22 7.55
CA ALA A 51 -24.65 5.52 7.99
C ALA A 51 -24.30 6.62 6.97
N ASP A 52 -25.31 7.40 6.57
CA ASP A 52 -25.12 8.55 5.68
C ASP A 52 -24.46 9.74 6.40
N GLU A 53 -24.82 9.94 7.67
CA GLU A 53 -24.26 10.98 8.53
C GLU A 53 -23.13 10.43 9.41
N PHE A 54 -22.09 11.24 9.60
CA PHE A 54 -20.98 10.87 10.48
C PHE A 54 -21.35 11.13 11.96
N PRO A 55 -21.23 10.13 12.84
CA PRO A 55 -21.39 10.35 14.27
C PRO A 55 -20.34 11.34 14.78
N SER A 56 -20.72 12.17 15.76
CA SER A 56 -19.78 13.04 16.44
C SER A 56 -18.75 12.22 17.23
N ARG A 57 -17.59 12.80 17.53
CA ARG A 57 -16.59 12.17 18.40
C ARG A 57 -17.19 11.78 19.77
N GLN A 58 -18.09 12.60 20.31
CA GLN A 58 -18.79 12.30 21.57
C GLN A 58 -19.61 11.01 21.46
N ALA A 59 -20.33 10.82 20.36
CA ALA A 59 -21.09 9.60 20.10
C ALA A 59 -20.16 8.39 19.92
N GLN A 60 -19.01 8.57 19.27
CA GLN A 60 -17.99 7.52 19.14
C GLN A 60 -17.41 7.10 20.50
N LEU A 61 -17.09 8.06 21.37
CA LEU A 61 -16.65 7.78 22.74
C LEU A 61 -17.73 7.06 23.55
N ALA A 62 -18.99 7.48 23.42
CA ALA A 62 -20.11 6.80 24.07
C ALA A 62 -20.24 5.35 23.57
N ALA A 63 -20.08 5.10 22.26
CA ALA A 63 -20.09 3.75 21.71
C ALA A 63 -18.95 2.88 22.27
N LEU A 64 -17.74 3.45 22.41
CA LEU A 64 -16.59 2.76 23.02
C LEU A 64 -16.85 2.40 24.49
N GLN A 65 -17.56 3.24 25.25
CA GLN A 65 -17.83 3.04 26.68
C GLN A 65 -19.04 2.13 26.95
N ASN A 66 -20.08 2.24 26.12
CA ASN A 66 -21.36 1.55 26.35
C ASN A 66 -21.43 0.16 25.70
N THR A 67 -20.50 -0.15 24.79
CA THR A 67 -20.41 -1.50 24.21
C THR A 67 -19.76 -2.44 25.22
N GLU A 68 -20.49 -3.47 25.65
CA GLU A 68 -20.03 -4.42 26.67
C GLU A 68 -18.72 -5.12 26.28
N GLU A 69 -18.62 -5.56 25.02
CA GLU A 69 -17.43 -6.22 24.47
C GLU A 69 -17.38 -6.08 22.94
N PHE A 70 -16.20 -5.70 22.44
CA PHE A 70 -15.88 -5.69 21.01
C PHE A 70 -15.26 -7.03 20.58
N ASP A 71 -15.41 -7.39 19.31
CA ASP A 71 -14.67 -8.52 18.74
C ASP A 71 -13.21 -8.13 18.49
N VAL A 72 -12.99 -6.89 18.04
CA VAL A 72 -11.65 -6.36 17.70
C VAL A 72 -11.49 -4.93 18.22
N LEU A 73 -10.40 -4.69 18.96
CA LEU A 73 -9.89 -3.36 19.28
C LEU A 73 -8.61 -3.09 18.51
N VAL A 74 -8.61 -2.08 17.64
CA VAL A 74 -7.44 -1.63 16.88
C VAL A 74 -6.79 -0.45 17.59
N VAL A 75 -5.49 -0.56 17.88
CA VAL A 75 -4.72 0.52 18.51
C VAL A 75 -3.83 1.18 17.47
N GLY A 76 -4.12 2.45 17.16
CA GLY A 76 -3.43 3.28 16.17
C GLY A 76 -4.30 3.58 14.95
N GLY A 77 -4.53 4.86 14.66
CA GLY A 77 -5.35 5.37 13.55
C GLY A 77 -4.54 5.83 12.32
N GLY A 78 -3.40 5.16 12.07
CA GLY A 78 -2.66 5.26 10.81
C GLY A 78 -3.20 4.29 9.75
N ALA A 79 -2.58 4.26 8.57
CA ALA A 79 -3.07 3.52 7.40
C ALA A 79 -3.34 2.04 7.69
N THR A 80 -2.44 1.39 8.44
CA THR A 80 -2.61 0.00 8.87
C THR A 80 -3.84 -0.17 9.74
N GLY A 81 -3.99 0.64 10.80
CA GLY A 81 -5.09 0.47 11.74
C GLY A 81 -6.44 0.85 11.16
N ALA A 82 -6.51 1.93 10.37
CA ALA A 82 -7.72 2.30 9.65
C ALA A 82 -8.15 1.18 8.68
N GLY A 83 -7.20 0.57 7.95
CA GLY A 83 -7.44 -0.57 7.08
C GLY A 83 -7.95 -1.79 7.84
N CYS A 84 -7.30 -2.15 8.97
CA CYS A 84 -7.74 -3.24 9.83
C CYS A 84 -9.16 -3.01 10.37
N ALA A 85 -9.49 -1.78 10.79
CA ALA A 85 -10.81 -1.47 11.30
C ALA A 85 -11.89 -1.56 10.21
N LEU A 86 -11.60 -1.05 9.00
CA LEU A 86 -12.51 -1.15 7.86
C LEU A 86 -12.75 -2.61 7.45
N ASP A 87 -11.69 -3.41 7.36
CA ASP A 87 -11.79 -4.83 7.01
C ASP A 87 -12.55 -5.62 8.10
N ALA A 88 -12.28 -5.37 9.38
CA ALA A 88 -12.97 -6.05 10.47
C ALA A 88 -14.47 -5.73 10.49
N VAL A 89 -14.85 -4.46 10.41
CA VAL A 89 -16.26 -4.05 10.49
C VAL A 89 -17.06 -4.51 9.26
N THR A 90 -16.46 -4.51 8.07
CA THR A 90 -17.13 -5.01 6.85
C THR A 90 -17.31 -6.52 6.82
N ARG A 91 -16.66 -7.24 7.74
CA ARG A 91 -16.89 -8.67 8.02
C ARG A 91 -17.86 -8.91 9.19
N ASN A 92 -18.64 -7.90 9.57
CA ASN A 92 -19.61 -7.93 10.68
C ASN A 92 -18.99 -8.12 12.08
N LEU A 93 -17.72 -7.75 12.28
CA LEU A 93 -17.12 -7.76 13.62
C LEU A 93 -17.42 -6.46 14.35
N LYS A 94 -17.81 -6.55 15.64
CA LYS A 94 -17.89 -5.37 16.51
C LYS A 94 -16.50 -4.80 16.67
N THR A 95 -16.26 -3.66 16.04
CA THR A 95 -14.91 -3.12 15.87
C THR A 95 -14.76 -1.78 16.58
N ALA A 96 -13.70 -1.65 17.37
CA ALA A 96 -13.25 -0.41 17.98
C ALA A 96 -11.90 0.01 17.38
N LEU A 97 -11.67 1.30 17.18
CA LEU A 97 -10.36 1.89 16.86
C LEU A 97 -10.09 3.10 17.75
N VAL A 98 -8.91 3.14 18.36
CA VAL A 98 -8.44 4.28 19.15
C VAL A 98 -7.13 4.82 18.62
N GLU A 99 -7.03 6.15 18.52
CA GLU A 99 -5.83 6.87 18.12
C GLU A 99 -5.50 7.93 19.17
N ARG A 100 -4.26 7.92 19.67
CA ARG A 100 -3.82 8.84 20.72
C ARG A 100 -3.85 10.31 20.27
N SER A 101 -3.49 10.59 19.03
CA SER A 101 -3.38 11.92 18.46
C SER A 101 -4.51 12.14 17.45
N ASP A 102 -4.25 12.80 16.32
CA ASP A 102 -5.21 12.89 15.23
C ASP A 102 -5.03 11.74 14.22
N PHE A 103 -6.05 11.44 13.42
CA PHE A 103 -5.92 10.41 12.39
C PHE A 103 -4.80 10.74 11.41
N SER A 104 -4.02 9.73 11.03
CA SER A 104 -2.84 9.88 10.18
C SER A 104 -1.71 10.76 10.74
N SER A 105 -1.76 11.23 11.99
CA SER A 105 -0.75 12.15 12.52
C SER A 105 0.62 11.53 12.76
N GLY A 106 0.79 10.23 12.54
CA GLY A 106 2.07 9.50 12.53
C GLY A 106 2.71 9.39 11.14
N THR A 107 3.32 8.25 10.83
CA THR A 107 4.02 8.03 9.55
C THR A 107 3.12 8.17 8.32
N SER A 108 1.82 7.85 8.45
CA SER A 108 0.84 7.84 7.35
C SER A 108 0.51 9.21 6.74
N SER A 109 1.04 10.32 7.26
CA SER A 109 0.99 11.65 6.64
C SER A 109 2.36 12.19 6.18
N ARG A 110 3.43 11.41 6.40
CA ARG A 110 4.84 11.79 6.17
C ARG A 110 5.51 10.92 5.11
N SER A 111 4.74 10.31 4.22
CA SER A 111 5.27 9.54 3.11
C SER A 111 5.74 10.47 1.97
N THR A 112 6.41 9.88 0.97
CA THR A 112 6.70 10.54 -0.32
C THR A 112 5.43 10.81 -1.15
N LYS A 113 4.25 10.36 -0.68
CA LYS A 113 2.95 10.56 -1.34
C LYS A 113 2.88 9.90 -2.71
N LEU A 114 3.52 8.74 -2.84
CA LEU A 114 3.55 7.94 -4.07
C LEU A 114 3.01 6.54 -3.81
N LEU A 115 2.20 6.06 -4.75
CA LEU A 115 1.83 4.67 -4.90
C LEU A 115 2.81 4.06 -5.91
N HIS A 116 3.96 3.60 -5.43
CA HIS A 116 5.05 3.10 -6.27
C HIS A 116 4.95 1.59 -6.48
N GLY A 117 4.93 1.14 -7.72
CA GLY A 117 4.92 -0.31 -8.03
C GLY A 117 6.29 -0.99 -7.92
N GLY A 118 7.35 -0.28 -7.53
CA GLY A 118 8.61 -0.91 -7.11
C GLY A 118 9.61 -1.20 -8.23
N VAL A 119 9.84 -0.28 -9.16
CA VAL A 119 10.80 -0.45 -10.29
C VAL A 119 12.18 -0.94 -9.84
N ARG A 120 12.68 -0.43 -8.71
CA ARG A 120 13.98 -0.85 -8.14
C ARG A 120 13.95 -2.27 -7.58
N TYR A 121 12.82 -2.68 -7.00
CA TYR A 121 12.64 -4.03 -6.51
C TYR A 121 12.54 -5.02 -7.67
N LEU A 122 11.88 -4.64 -8.78
CA LEU A 122 11.86 -5.45 -9.99
C LEU A 122 13.28 -5.67 -10.55
N GLN A 123 14.11 -4.64 -10.55
CA GLN A 123 15.51 -4.77 -10.96
C GLN A 123 16.25 -5.80 -10.09
N LYS A 124 16.11 -5.71 -8.75
CA LYS A 124 16.72 -6.68 -7.83
C LYS A 124 16.17 -8.09 -8.03
N ALA A 125 14.84 -8.23 -8.14
CA ALA A 125 14.16 -9.50 -8.37
C ALA A 125 14.69 -10.22 -9.60
N ILE A 126 14.88 -9.50 -10.72
CA ILE A 126 15.43 -10.07 -11.95
C ILE A 126 16.92 -10.40 -11.80
N MET A 127 17.70 -9.48 -11.22
CA MET A 127 19.16 -9.67 -11.09
C MET A 127 19.54 -10.77 -10.09
N GLN A 128 18.73 -11.00 -9.07
CA GLN A 128 18.97 -11.95 -7.99
C GLN A 128 18.07 -13.19 -8.05
N LEU A 129 17.20 -13.29 -9.07
CA LEU A 129 16.19 -14.34 -9.20
C LEU A 129 15.32 -14.50 -7.94
N ASP A 130 14.98 -13.38 -7.32
CA ASP A 130 14.22 -13.32 -6.08
C ASP A 130 12.71 -13.29 -6.37
N TYR A 131 12.06 -14.43 -6.11
CA TYR A 131 10.63 -14.60 -6.35
C TYR A 131 9.76 -13.78 -5.38
N GLU A 132 10.18 -13.62 -4.13
CA GLU A 132 9.42 -12.86 -3.13
C GLU A 132 9.37 -11.38 -3.51
N GLN A 133 10.51 -10.81 -3.93
CA GLN A 133 10.58 -9.45 -4.45
C GLN A 133 9.73 -9.25 -5.70
N TYR A 134 9.67 -10.26 -6.57
CA TYR A 134 8.81 -10.22 -7.75
C TYR A 134 7.32 -10.24 -7.39
N MET A 135 6.90 -11.06 -6.42
CA MET A 135 5.52 -11.08 -5.93
C MET A 135 5.13 -9.76 -5.28
N MET A 136 6.01 -9.17 -4.46
CA MET A 136 5.80 -7.85 -3.86
C MET A 136 5.60 -6.76 -4.92
N VAL A 137 6.35 -6.80 -6.03
CA VAL A 137 6.16 -5.87 -7.16
C VAL A 137 4.78 -6.05 -7.80
N LYS A 138 4.32 -7.28 -8.00
CA LYS A 138 2.99 -7.55 -8.55
C LYS A 138 1.87 -7.06 -7.63
N GLU A 139 2.00 -7.33 -6.33
CA GLU A 139 1.04 -6.87 -5.32
C GLU A 139 0.98 -5.35 -5.27
N ALA A 140 2.14 -4.68 -5.24
CA ALA A 140 2.20 -3.21 -5.26
C ALA A 140 1.58 -2.61 -6.53
N LEU A 141 1.78 -3.24 -7.70
CA LEU A 141 1.16 -2.81 -8.95
C LEU A 141 -0.36 -3.01 -8.95
N HIS A 142 -0.84 -4.12 -8.37
CA HIS A 142 -2.26 -4.41 -8.21
C HIS A 142 -2.93 -3.42 -7.25
N GLU A 143 -2.38 -3.23 -6.05
CA GLU A 143 -2.92 -2.29 -5.06
C GLU A 143 -2.87 -0.85 -5.53
N ARG A 144 -1.85 -0.47 -6.30
CA ARG A 144 -1.81 0.85 -6.94
C ARG A 144 -3.01 1.05 -7.88
N ALA A 145 -3.33 0.06 -8.71
CA ALA A 145 -4.46 0.15 -9.62
C ALA A 145 -5.79 0.20 -8.85
N ASN A 146 -5.95 -0.65 -7.84
CA ASN A 146 -7.10 -0.64 -6.92
C ASN A 146 -7.30 0.75 -6.29
N LEU A 147 -6.26 1.34 -5.69
CA LEU A 147 -6.35 2.68 -5.08
C LEU A 147 -6.65 3.81 -6.07
N LEU A 148 -6.24 3.66 -7.34
CA LEU A 148 -6.59 4.60 -8.41
C LEU A 148 -8.06 4.48 -8.83
N GLU A 149 -8.63 3.28 -8.73
CA GLU A 149 -10.02 3.00 -9.08
C GLU A 149 -11.00 3.37 -7.96
N ILE A 150 -10.72 2.97 -6.71
CA ILE A 150 -11.66 3.17 -5.59
C ILE A 150 -11.63 4.59 -5.02
N ALA A 151 -10.54 5.34 -5.23
CA ALA A 151 -10.37 6.67 -4.67
C ALA A 151 -9.74 7.68 -5.65
N PRO A 152 -10.31 7.86 -6.87
CA PRO A 152 -9.75 8.73 -7.92
C PRO A 152 -9.72 10.22 -7.55
N HIS A 153 -10.43 10.61 -6.49
CA HIS A 153 -10.40 11.95 -5.93
C HIS A 153 -9.21 12.19 -4.99
N LEU A 154 -8.50 11.12 -4.58
CA LEU A 154 -7.33 11.15 -3.69
C LEU A 154 -6.06 10.59 -4.33
N SER A 155 -6.18 9.90 -5.46
CA SER A 155 -5.08 9.28 -6.19
C SER A 155 -5.14 9.61 -7.67
N ALA A 156 -3.98 9.69 -8.32
CA ALA A 156 -3.89 9.98 -9.74
C ALA A 156 -2.61 9.41 -10.37
N PRO A 157 -2.61 9.09 -11.68
CA PRO A 157 -1.40 8.76 -12.41
C PRO A 157 -0.42 9.94 -12.44
N LEU A 158 0.85 9.66 -12.15
CA LEU A 158 1.94 10.62 -12.07
C LEU A 158 3.05 10.23 -13.05
N PRO A 159 3.34 11.07 -14.07
CA PRO A 159 4.52 10.86 -14.90
C PRO A 159 5.79 11.24 -14.12
N ILE A 160 6.75 10.33 -14.10
CA ILE A 160 8.06 10.52 -13.48
C ILE A 160 9.11 10.54 -14.59
N MET A 161 9.92 11.60 -14.61
CA MET A 161 10.95 11.80 -15.62
C MET A 161 12.34 11.52 -15.04
N LEU A 162 13.06 10.58 -15.64
CA LEU A 162 14.42 10.18 -15.28
C LEU A 162 15.43 10.76 -16.29
N PRO A 163 16.20 11.82 -15.95
CA PRO A 163 17.21 12.37 -16.83
C PRO A 163 18.41 11.42 -16.97
N VAL A 164 18.95 11.30 -18.19
CA VAL A 164 20.05 10.37 -18.52
C VAL A 164 21.26 11.14 -19.03
N TYR A 165 22.43 10.91 -18.42
CA TYR A 165 23.67 11.67 -18.68
C TYR A 165 24.80 10.86 -19.33
N LYS A 166 24.60 9.56 -19.56
CA LYS A 166 25.54 8.71 -20.29
C LYS A 166 24.80 7.98 -21.39
N TRP A 167 25.38 7.94 -22.60
CA TRP A 167 24.72 7.34 -23.77
C TRP A 167 24.32 5.88 -23.56
N TRP A 168 25.18 5.06 -22.93
CA TRP A 168 24.89 3.65 -22.65
C TRP A 168 23.79 3.44 -21.59
N GLN A 169 23.56 4.42 -20.71
CA GLN A 169 22.51 4.33 -19.68
C GLN A 169 21.11 4.43 -20.30
N LEU A 170 20.98 5.10 -21.44
CA LEU A 170 19.69 5.29 -22.09
C LEU A 170 19.06 3.96 -22.54
N PRO A 171 19.73 3.10 -23.34
CA PRO A 171 19.16 1.80 -23.69
C PRO A 171 18.98 0.89 -22.47
N TYR A 172 19.89 0.95 -21.49
CA TYR A 172 19.80 0.16 -20.26
C TYR A 172 18.54 0.50 -19.44
N TYR A 173 18.35 1.78 -19.10
CA TYR A 173 17.17 2.21 -18.35
C TYR A 173 15.88 2.04 -19.15
N TRP A 174 15.92 2.27 -20.47
CA TRP A 174 14.75 2.05 -21.33
C TRP A 174 14.30 0.59 -21.30
N ALA A 175 15.25 -0.36 -21.43
CA ALA A 175 14.94 -1.78 -21.33
C ALA A 175 14.37 -2.15 -19.96
N GLY A 176 14.96 -1.64 -18.86
CA GLY A 176 14.46 -1.90 -17.51
C GLY A 176 13.05 -1.37 -17.26
N ILE A 177 12.75 -0.15 -17.73
CA ILE A 177 11.41 0.44 -17.62
C ILE A 177 10.41 -0.27 -18.55
N LYS A 178 10.81 -0.71 -19.74
CA LYS A 178 9.93 -1.51 -20.60
C LYS A 178 9.62 -2.88 -20.01
N MET A 179 10.58 -3.51 -19.34
CA MET A 179 10.33 -4.72 -18.56
C MET A 179 9.30 -4.44 -17.45
N TYR A 180 9.40 -3.30 -16.77
CA TYR A 180 8.41 -2.88 -15.78
C TYR A 180 7.01 -2.69 -16.38
N ASP A 181 6.89 -2.03 -17.53
CA ASP A 181 5.61 -1.91 -18.26
C ASP A 181 5.02 -3.30 -18.59
N LEU A 182 5.87 -4.24 -19.01
CA LEU A 182 5.47 -5.61 -19.35
C LEU A 182 4.99 -6.38 -18.11
N VAL A 183 5.70 -6.26 -16.98
CA VAL A 183 5.30 -6.89 -15.71
C VAL A 183 4.02 -6.28 -15.16
N ALA A 184 3.82 -4.97 -15.32
CA ALA A 184 2.58 -4.29 -14.96
C ALA A 184 1.40 -4.79 -15.81
N GLY A 185 1.63 -5.17 -17.06
CA GLY A 185 0.60 -5.76 -17.92
C GLY A 185 -0.66 -4.89 -17.99
N ALA A 186 -1.81 -5.46 -17.63
CA ALA A 186 -3.08 -4.73 -17.59
C ALA A 186 -3.13 -3.59 -16.55
N GLN A 187 -2.28 -3.64 -15.52
CA GLN A 187 -2.17 -2.61 -14.48
C GLN A 187 -1.19 -1.49 -14.86
N CYS A 188 -0.69 -1.48 -16.11
CA CYS A 188 0.13 -0.40 -16.63
C CYS A 188 -0.73 0.84 -16.88
N LEU A 189 -0.46 1.93 -16.15
CA LEU A 189 -1.22 3.18 -16.29
C LEU A 189 -1.08 3.78 -17.70
N LYS A 190 0.16 3.96 -18.13
CA LYS A 190 0.54 4.42 -19.47
C LYS A 190 1.92 3.88 -19.79
N SER A 191 2.13 3.49 -21.05
CA SER A 191 3.44 2.99 -21.48
C SER A 191 4.52 4.06 -21.38
N SER A 192 5.70 3.65 -20.93
CA SER A 192 6.89 4.48 -20.86
C SER A 192 7.38 4.95 -22.24
N TYR A 193 8.07 6.09 -22.27
CA TYR A 193 8.64 6.63 -23.51
C TYR A 193 9.91 7.43 -23.25
N VAL A 194 10.69 7.64 -24.32
CA VAL A 194 11.92 8.44 -24.29
C VAL A 194 11.61 9.87 -24.72
N LEU A 195 12.19 10.84 -24.01
CA LEU A 195 12.25 12.23 -24.38
C LEU A 195 13.65 12.59 -24.87
N SER A 196 13.72 13.34 -25.96
CA SER A 196 14.98 13.93 -26.42
C SER A 196 15.47 14.97 -25.41
N LYS A 197 16.78 15.27 -25.46
CA LYS A 197 17.39 16.36 -24.66
C LYS A 197 16.59 17.67 -24.74
N ALA A 198 16.18 18.06 -25.95
CA ALA A 198 15.42 19.29 -26.17
C ALA A 198 14.08 19.28 -25.44
N LYS A 199 13.30 18.19 -25.55
CA LYS A 199 12.01 18.05 -24.85
C LYS A 199 12.17 17.96 -23.34
N ALA A 200 13.21 17.27 -22.85
CA ALA A 200 13.49 17.20 -21.41
C ALA A 200 13.79 18.59 -20.84
N LEU A 201 14.56 19.41 -21.55
CA LEU A 201 14.87 20.80 -21.17
C LEU A 201 13.68 21.76 -21.34
N GLU A 202 12.73 21.46 -22.23
CA GLU A 202 11.46 22.20 -22.34
C GLU A 202 10.61 22.01 -21.08
N HIS A 203 10.53 20.78 -20.56
CA HIS A 203 9.81 20.47 -19.33
C HIS A 203 10.56 20.92 -18.07
N PHE A 204 11.89 20.77 -18.04
CA PHE A 204 12.73 21.15 -16.89
C PHE A 204 13.97 21.94 -17.33
N PRO A 205 13.86 23.26 -17.54
CA PRO A 205 14.94 24.12 -18.02
C PRO A 205 16.17 24.17 -17.10
N MET A 206 15.98 23.90 -15.81
CA MET A 206 17.00 23.90 -14.76
C MET A 206 17.82 22.60 -14.71
N LEU A 207 17.49 21.58 -15.52
CA LEU A 207 18.32 20.38 -15.61
C LEU A 207 19.73 20.73 -16.08
N LYS A 208 20.73 20.02 -15.54
CA LYS A 208 22.12 20.15 -15.98
C LYS A 208 22.18 19.82 -17.48
N LYS A 209 22.53 20.82 -18.30
CA LYS A 209 22.57 20.69 -19.76
C LYS A 209 23.80 19.91 -20.25
N ASP A 210 24.88 20.02 -19.49
CA ASP A 210 26.13 19.31 -19.77
C ASP A 210 25.92 17.80 -19.66
N LYS A 211 26.39 17.08 -20.68
CA LYS A 211 26.27 15.61 -20.84
C LYS A 211 24.84 15.03 -20.85
N LEU A 212 23.79 15.85 -20.76
CA LEU A 212 22.42 15.36 -20.86
C LEU A 212 22.18 14.77 -22.26
N VAL A 213 21.81 13.50 -22.30
CA VAL A 213 21.51 12.73 -23.52
C VAL A 213 20.01 12.81 -23.83
N GLY A 214 19.18 12.67 -22.81
CA GLY A 214 17.72 12.66 -22.91
C GLY A 214 17.09 12.32 -21.57
N ALA A 215 15.83 11.90 -21.59
CA ALA A 215 15.15 11.43 -20.39
C ALA A 215 14.22 10.25 -20.72
N ILE A 216 13.92 9.43 -19.72
CA ILE A 216 12.91 8.39 -19.80
C ILE A 216 11.74 8.79 -18.92
N VAL A 217 10.53 8.68 -19.45
CA VAL A 217 9.30 8.90 -18.70
C VAL A 217 8.65 7.56 -18.44
N TYR A 218 8.30 7.31 -17.19
CA TYR A 218 7.42 6.22 -16.79
C TYR A 218 6.31 6.75 -15.88
N TYR A 219 5.28 5.94 -15.64
CA TYR A 219 4.13 6.35 -14.85
C TYR A 219 4.01 5.56 -13.56
N ASP A 220 3.75 6.30 -12.49
CA ASP A 220 3.35 5.73 -11.21
C ASP A 220 2.08 6.35 -10.64
N GLY A 221 1.68 5.95 -9.44
CA GLY A 221 0.58 6.62 -8.75
C GLY A 221 1.09 7.69 -7.79
N GLN A 222 0.35 8.79 -7.70
CA GLN A 222 0.42 9.75 -6.60
C GLN A 222 -0.83 9.60 -5.74
N HIS A 223 -0.73 9.86 -4.45
CA HIS A 223 -1.92 9.96 -3.59
C HIS A 223 -1.77 11.05 -2.51
N ASN A 224 -2.88 11.45 -1.91
CA ASN A 224 -2.88 12.19 -0.65
C ASN A 224 -2.93 11.21 0.51
N ASP A 225 -1.79 10.95 1.13
CA ASP A 225 -1.62 9.95 2.19
C ASP A 225 -2.51 10.21 3.41
N ALA A 226 -2.51 11.45 3.93
CA ALA A 226 -3.33 11.84 5.07
C ALA A 226 -4.83 11.71 4.80
N ARG A 227 -5.30 12.22 3.65
CA ARG A 227 -6.72 12.15 3.28
C ARG A 227 -7.18 10.74 2.93
N MET A 228 -6.30 9.93 2.33
CA MET A 228 -6.59 8.51 2.07
C MET A 228 -6.83 7.77 3.39
N ASN A 229 -5.94 7.93 4.36
CA ASN A 229 -6.12 7.33 5.68
C ASN A 229 -7.43 7.77 6.35
N LEU A 230 -7.71 9.08 6.32
CA LEU A 230 -8.95 9.62 6.87
C LEU A 230 -10.18 9.03 6.18
N ALA A 231 -10.16 8.91 4.85
CA ALA A 231 -11.26 8.30 4.08
C ALA A 231 -11.49 6.82 4.45
N ILE A 232 -10.44 6.07 4.74
CA ILE A 232 -10.53 4.68 5.21
C ILE A 232 -11.15 4.64 6.62
N ALA A 233 -10.67 5.47 7.54
CA ALA A 233 -11.20 5.53 8.92
C ALA A 233 -12.68 5.97 8.95
N LEU A 234 -13.03 6.97 8.14
CA LEU A 234 -14.41 7.43 8.00
C LEU A 234 -15.30 6.37 7.34
N SER A 235 -14.79 5.61 6.36
CA SER A 235 -15.51 4.47 5.81
C SER A 235 -15.81 3.42 6.90
N ALA A 236 -14.85 3.11 7.77
CA ALA A 236 -15.07 2.18 8.88
C ALA A 236 -16.17 2.69 9.83
N VAL A 237 -16.18 3.99 10.13
CA VAL A 237 -17.24 4.63 10.91
C VAL A 237 -18.61 4.50 10.25
N ARG A 238 -18.70 4.67 8.93
CA ARG A 238 -19.98 4.52 8.20
C ARG A 238 -20.53 3.11 8.31
N TYR A 239 -19.65 2.11 8.35
CA TYR A 239 -20.01 0.71 8.57
C TYR A 239 -20.28 0.37 10.06
N GLY A 240 -20.24 1.35 10.97
CA GLY A 240 -20.60 1.18 12.37
C GLY A 240 -19.43 0.86 13.31
N ALA A 241 -18.18 1.02 12.87
CA ALA A 241 -17.04 0.90 13.78
C ALA A 241 -17.03 2.07 14.78
N ALA A 242 -16.71 1.77 16.04
CA ALA A 242 -16.53 2.77 17.09
C ALA A 242 -15.10 3.33 16.99
N VAL A 243 -14.93 4.56 16.47
CA VAL A 243 -13.61 5.11 16.12
C VAL A 243 -13.39 6.48 16.76
N ALA A 244 -12.35 6.61 17.60
CA ALA A 244 -12.04 7.88 18.28
C ALA A 244 -10.55 8.24 18.20
N ASN A 245 -10.28 9.45 17.70
CA ASN A 245 -9.00 10.13 17.86
C ASN A 245 -8.91 10.83 19.23
N TYR A 246 -7.70 11.27 19.60
CA TYR A 246 -7.40 11.80 20.92
C TYR A 246 -7.77 10.86 22.08
N THR A 247 -7.62 9.55 21.86
CA THR A 247 -7.91 8.48 22.82
C THR A 247 -6.66 7.60 22.97
N GLU A 248 -5.93 7.78 24.07
CA GLU A 248 -4.68 7.07 24.35
C GLU A 248 -4.95 5.73 25.04
N VAL A 249 -4.29 4.66 24.58
CA VAL A 249 -4.20 3.41 25.34
C VAL A 249 -3.12 3.55 26.42
N MET A 250 -3.54 3.46 27.68
CA MET A 250 -2.66 3.60 28.84
C MET A 250 -2.01 2.28 29.25
N HIS A 251 -2.81 1.21 29.28
CA HIS A 251 -2.34 -0.16 29.53
C HIS A 251 -3.34 -1.17 28.97
N LEU A 252 -2.86 -2.40 28.73
CA LEU A 252 -3.69 -3.50 28.27
C LEU A 252 -4.41 -4.14 29.46
N LEU A 253 -5.69 -4.47 29.26
CA LEU A 253 -6.46 -5.25 30.22
C LEU A 253 -6.18 -6.73 29.98
N LYS A 254 -6.01 -7.49 31.05
CA LYS A 254 -5.77 -8.94 30.98
C LYS A 254 -6.72 -9.69 31.87
N THR A 255 -7.12 -10.86 31.41
CA THR A 255 -7.85 -11.85 32.21
C THR A 255 -7.04 -13.14 32.27
N LYS A 256 -7.22 -13.92 33.34
CA LYS A 256 -6.62 -15.25 33.43
C LYS A 256 -7.53 -16.25 32.73
N ASP A 257 -6.96 -17.01 31.81
CA ASP A 257 -7.64 -18.14 31.20
C ASP A 257 -7.89 -19.22 32.28
N PRO A 258 -9.16 -19.60 32.53
CA PRO A 258 -9.50 -20.60 33.54
C PRO A 258 -8.89 -22.00 33.28
N GLN A 259 -8.61 -22.34 32.01
CA GLN A 259 -8.09 -23.65 31.63
C GLN A 259 -6.56 -23.70 31.65
N SER A 260 -5.91 -22.66 31.11
CA SER A 260 -4.44 -22.63 30.97
C SER A 260 -3.74 -21.87 32.10
N GLY A 261 -4.45 -21.06 32.88
CA GLY A 261 -3.90 -20.17 33.89
C GLY A 261 -3.09 -19.00 33.33
N GLN A 262 -2.98 -18.88 32.00
CA GLN A 262 -2.20 -17.84 31.34
C GLN A 262 -2.96 -16.52 31.30
N GLU A 263 -2.23 -15.41 31.35
CA GLU A 263 -2.81 -14.09 31.12
C GLU A 263 -3.09 -13.90 29.64
N LYS A 264 -4.33 -13.53 29.32
CA LYS A 264 -4.79 -13.19 27.98
C LYS A 264 -5.26 -11.75 27.94
N VAL A 265 -4.81 -11.00 26.95
CA VAL A 265 -5.29 -9.63 26.70
C VAL A 265 -6.79 -9.67 26.34
N CYS A 266 -7.59 -8.85 27.03
CA CYS A 266 -9.04 -8.77 26.88
C CYS A 266 -9.56 -7.34 26.67
N GLY A 267 -8.68 -6.39 26.33
CA GLY A 267 -9.04 -5.00 26.08
C GLY A 267 -7.92 -4.03 26.43
N ALA A 268 -8.29 -2.77 26.61
CA ALA A 268 -7.37 -1.72 27.02
C ALA A 268 -8.05 -0.66 27.90
N ARG A 269 -7.30 -0.14 28.87
CA ARG A 269 -7.63 1.10 29.55
C ARG A 269 -7.29 2.26 28.63
N CYS A 270 -8.28 3.07 28.31
CA CYS A 270 -8.16 4.22 27.43
C CYS A 270 -8.33 5.53 28.22
N ARG A 271 -7.72 6.60 27.71
CA ARG A 271 -7.89 7.97 28.22
C ARG A 271 -8.25 8.90 27.08
N ASP A 272 -9.34 9.64 27.23
CA ASP A 272 -9.62 10.79 26.37
C ASP A 272 -8.61 11.90 26.71
N VAL A 273 -7.70 12.19 25.78
CA VAL A 273 -6.61 13.15 25.97
C VAL A 273 -7.15 14.59 26.10
N ILE A 274 -8.36 14.86 25.59
CA ILE A 274 -8.98 16.19 25.66
C ILE A 274 -9.54 16.46 27.06
N THR A 275 -10.25 15.48 27.64
CA THR A 275 -10.97 15.64 28.91
C THR A 275 -10.23 15.07 30.12
N GLY A 276 -9.25 14.19 29.89
CA GLY A 276 -8.58 13.41 30.91
C GLY A 276 -9.39 12.21 31.43
N HIS A 277 -10.63 12.04 30.97
CA HIS A 277 -11.49 10.95 31.42
C HIS A 277 -10.94 9.59 30.95
N GLU A 278 -10.91 8.63 31.87
CA GLU A 278 -10.43 7.29 31.60
C GLU A 278 -11.56 6.27 31.66
N PHE A 279 -11.49 5.28 30.77
CA PHE A 279 -12.50 4.23 30.65
C PHE A 279 -11.88 2.96 30.07
N ASP A 280 -12.58 1.84 30.26
CA ASP A 280 -12.13 0.55 29.77
C ASP A 280 -12.83 0.24 28.45
N VAL A 281 -12.09 -0.28 27.48
CA VAL A 281 -12.63 -0.85 26.25
C VAL A 281 -12.30 -2.33 26.24
N LYS A 282 -13.32 -3.18 26.41
CA LYS A 282 -13.18 -4.64 26.40
C LYS A 282 -13.23 -5.17 24.98
N ALA A 283 -12.34 -6.11 24.65
CA ALA A 283 -12.32 -6.75 23.35
C ALA A 283 -11.75 -8.17 23.38
N LYS A 284 -12.27 -9.04 22.51
CA LYS A 284 -11.78 -10.43 22.37
C LYS A 284 -10.39 -10.50 21.72
N CYS A 285 -10.05 -9.51 20.89
CA CYS A 285 -8.78 -9.40 20.20
C CYS A 285 -8.31 -7.93 20.19
N VAL A 286 -7.01 -7.71 20.38
CA VAL A 286 -6.38 -6.39 20.29
C VAL A 286 -5.33 -6.41 19.16
N ILE A 287 -5.50 -5.53 18.17
CA ILE A 287 -4.57 -5.36 17.05
C ILE A 287 -3.63 -4.19 17.36
N ASN A 288 -2.33 -4.46 17.37
CA ASN A 288 -1.30 -3.44 17.47
C ASN A 288 -0.97 -2.86 16.08
N ALA A 289 -1.53 -1.68 15.77
CA ALA A 289 -1.29 -0.95 14.52
C ALA A 289 -0.57 0.40 14.76
N THR A 290 0.27 0.47 15.79
CA THR A 290 0.89 1.73 16.26
C THR A 290 2.18 2.13 15.50
N GLY A 291 2.48 1.46 14.37
CA GLY A 291 3.60 1.79 13.50
C GLY A 291 4.95 1.83 14.24
N PRO A 292 5.68 2.97 14.24
CA PRO A 292 6.98 3.06 14.92
C PRO A 292 6.88 2.89 16.45
N PHE A 293 5.68 2.98 17.02
CA PHE A 293 5.43 2.79 18.46
C PHE A 293 5.02 1.35 18.81
N THR A 294 5.11 0.39 17.86
CA THR A 294 4.69 -1.00 18.06
C THR A 294 5.28 -1.64 19.31
N ASP A 295 6.56 -1.39 19.59
CA ASP A 295 7.25 -1.94 20.75
C ASP A 295 6.77 -1.35 22.08
N SER A 296 6.28 -0.11 22.08
CA SER A 296 5.69 0.50 23.28
C SER A 296 4.45 -0.25 23.72
N LEU A 297 3.55 -0.61 22.80
CA LEU A 297 2.36 -1.40 23.12
C LEU A 297 2.72 -2.85 23.48
N ARG A 298 3.69 -3.47 22.78
CA ARG A 298 4.17 -4.82 23.10
C ARG A 298 4.74 -4.91 24.53
N LYS A 299 5.43 -3.86 24.97
CA LYS A 299 5.97 -3.75 26.34
C LYS A 299 4.91 -3.50 27.41
N MET A 300 3.73 -3.00 27.05
CA MET A 300 2.59 -2.95 27.97
C MET A 300 2.05 -4.35 28.26
N ASP A 301 2.19 -5.31 27.32
CA ASP A 301 1.84 -6.70 27.55
C ASP A 301 2.96 -7.42 28.33
N ASN A 302 4.18 -7.39 27.83
CA ASN A 302 5.33 -8.01 28.47
C ASN A 302 6.56 -7.11 28.38
N GLN A 303 7.01 -6.59 29.52
CA GLN A 303 8.15 -5.68 29.62
C GLN A 303 9.48 -6.29 29.14
N GLU A 304 9.62 -7.61 29.18
CA GLU A 304 10.83 -8.34 28.74
C GLU A 304 10.90 -8.52 27.22
N THR A 305 9.85 -8.13 26.50
CA THR A 305 9.77 -8.27 25.04
C THR A 305 10.86 -7.46 24.35
N LYS A 306 11.66 -8.14 23.52
CA LYS A 306 12.68 -7.50 22.67
C LYS A 306 12.03 -6.62 21.61
N ASN A 307 12.61 -5.42 21.42
CA ASN A 307 12.19 -4.51 20.36
C ASN A 307 12.38 -5.15 18.98
N ILE A 308 11.40 -4.99 18.10
CA ILE A 308 11.47 -5.43 16.69
C ILE A 308 11.49 -4.25 15.72
N CYS A 309 11.06 -3.07 16.14
CA CYS A 309 10.97 -1.91 15.27
C CYS A 309 12.29 -1.13 15.27
N GLN A 310 12.77 -0.80 14.06
CA GLN A 310 13.93 0.06 13.85
C GLN A 310 13.51 1.22 12.94
N PRO A 311 13.00 2.34 13.49
CA PRO A 311 12.56 3.46 12.68
C PRO A 311 13.76 4.15 12.02
N SER A 312 13.60 4.53 10.75
CA SER A 312 14.58 5.34 10.00
C SER A 312 13.95 6.67 9.59
N ALA A 313 14.71 7.75 9.69
CA ALA A 313 14.22 9.10 9.39
C ALA A 313 14.32 9.41 7.89
N GLY A 314 13.23 9.96 7.35
CA GLY A 314 13.16 10.55 6.02
C GLY A 314 12.59 11.96 6.10
N VAL A 315 13.14 12.89 5.32
CA VAL A 315 12.72 14.30 5.32
C VAL A 315 12.36 14.72 3.90
N HIS A 316 11.31 15.53 3.76
CA HIS A 316 10.92 16.17 2.51
C HIS A 316 11.08 17.69 2.64
N ILE A 317 11.61 18.32 1.60
CA ILE A 317 11.74 19.78 1.52
C ILE A 317 10.78 20.28 0.44
N VAL A 318 9.97 21.28 0.79
CA VAL A 318 9.07 21.94 -0.16
C VAL A 318 9.71 23.24 -0.59
N ILE A 319 9.86 23.41 -1.90
CA ILE A 319 10.37 24.64 -2.52
C ILE A 319 9.31 25.25 -3.44
N PRO A 320 9.34 26.57 -3.66
CA PRO A 320 8.45 27.23 -4.59
C PRO A 320 8.44 26.62 -6.00
N GLY A 321 7.27 26.61 -6.64
CA GLY A 321 7.07 25.98 -7.95
C GLY A 321 7.90 26.58 -9.08
N TYR A 322 8.41 27.82 -8.96
CA TYR A 322 9.26 28.41 -10.00
C TYR A 322 10.62 27.70 -10.13
N TYR A 323 11.10 27.00 -9.10
CA TYR A 323 12.29 26.13 -9.23
C TYR A 323 12.06 24.92 -10.15
N ARG A 324 10.78 24.60 -10.44
CA ARG A 324 10.37 23.55 -11.38
C ARG A 324 10.19 24.08 -12.82
N TYR A 325 10.15 25.39 -13.03
CA TYR A 325 9.73 26.11 -14.26
C TYR A 325 9.32 25.22 -15.45
N LEU A 326 8.07 24.75 -15.47
CA LEU A 326 7.47 24.14 -16.66
C LEU A 326 7.11 25.28 -17.62
N ARG A 327 7.72 25.32 -18.82
CA ARG A 327 7.42 26.37 -19.82
C ARG A 327 5.98 26.29 -20.37
N ASN A 328 5.25 25.21 -20.06
CA ASN A 328 3.87 24.99 -20.46
C ASN A 328 3.09 24.19 -19.37
N PRO A 329 2.25 24.84 -18.54
CA PRO A 329 1.53 24.18 -17.45
C PRO A 329 0.43 23.22 -17.92
N LEU A 330 0.07 23.21 -19.21
CA LEU A 330 -1.01 22.40 -19.79
C LEU A 330 -0.56 21.02 -20.31
N LYS A 331 0.76 20.72 -20.34
CA LYS A 331 1.28 19.42 -20.81
C LYS A 331 2.01 18.66 -19.70
N GLY A 332 1.25 17.92 -18.89
CA GLY A 332 1.77 16.86 -18.00
C GLY A 332 2.56 17.35 -16.79
N ARG A 333 2.06 17.07 -15.58
CA ARG A 333 2.77 17.36 -14.33
C ARG A 333 3.83 16.28 -14.06
N PHE A 334 5.07 16.49 -14.50
CA PHE A 334 6.19 15.59 -14.17
C PHE A 334 6.76 15.85 -12.77
N VAL A 335 7.11 14.81 -12.02
CA VAL A 335 7.85 14.95 -10.75
C VAL A 335 9.30 14.52 -10.94
N GLY A 336 10.22 15.37 -10.47
CA GLY A 336 11.63 15.05 -10.34
C GLY A 336 11.91 14.56 -8.92
N ILE A 337 12.43 13.35 -8.78
CA ILE A 337 12.92 12.84 -7.49
C ILE A 337 14.43 12.95 -7.52
N SER A 338 14.99 13.92 -6.81
CA SER A 338 16.43 13.97 -6.52
C SER A 338 16.67 13.23 -5.23
N LYS A 339 17.52 12.21 -5.24
CA LYS A 339 18.08 11.66 -4.01
C LYS A 339 19.21 12.58 -3.57
N ALA A 340 19.25 12.97 -2.30
CA ALA A 340 20.48 13.46 -1.68
C ALA A 340 21.48 12.30 -1.56
#